data_AF-A0A5A7ZUK4-F1
#
_entry.id   AF-A0A5A7ZUK4-F1
#
_cell.length_a   1.000
_cell.length_b   1.000
_cell.length_c   1.000
_cell.angle_alpha   90.00
_cell.angle_beta   90.00
_cell.angle_gamma   90.00
#
_symmetry.space_group_name_H-M   'P 1'
#
loop_
_entity.id
_entity.type
_entity.pdbx_description
1 polymer ?
#
loop_
_entity_poly.entity_id
_entity_poly.type
_entity_poly.pdbx_seq_one_letter_code
_entity_poly.pdbx_strand_id
1 'polypeptide(L)'
;MLSLRWKKVGRFDMKKRDIRTIFKHIVNNSETFSAYLELKQKVQSLEVLKIQENSEHDKLTHMVNSARYLFCLFIFGFILSLFYFKNISSPREPIYFVIYLAAYTIFLILTAIAEINFVVFLLSLVINFLIAKIPKLAFLVRIPLFILVNVITYPFLFTHFITNMLGKQKPTDNFMFVIITLVIFLIVAWASSFVIVKTQSTFQFENQHNAFILINNIKDSVVLFLTGMMFFLPNEYRMFLTFIGFISPIIKLTINHEIKNRQNEAEEIFQQELKSDVPNYKELKRCYHLGGEKYKEKLLNNEKFSEVIKAVEGE
;
A
#
# COMPACT_ATOMS: atom_id res chain seq x y z
N MET A 1 56.20 -17.85 15.42
CA MET A 1 54.88 -18.48 15.58
C MET A 1 54.11 -17.72 16.65
N LEU A 2 53.18 -16.85 16.25
CA LEU A 2 52.45 -15.93 17.12
C LEU A 2 51.15 -16.57 17.61
N SER A 3 50.99 -16.68 18.92
CA SER A 3 49.79 -17.17 19.61
C SER A 3 48.76 -16.05 19.79
N LEU A 4 47.59 -16.16 19.18
CA LEU A 4 46.47 -15.23 19.38
C LEU A 4 45.52 -15.74 20.48
N ARG A 5 45.60 -15.10 21.65
CA ARG A 5 44.62 -15.18 22.75
C ARG A 5 43.33 -14.46 22.36
N TRP A 6 42.20 -15.15 22.34
CA TRP A 6 40.88 -14.50 22.27
C TRP A 6 40.34 -14.18 23.67
N LYS A 7 39.98 -12.90 23.83
CA LYS A 7 39.56 -12.22 25.06
C LYS A 7 38.09 -12.52 25.35
N LYS A 8 37.75 -12.95 26.58
CA LYS A 8 36.36 -13.07 27.05
C LYS A 8 35.68 -11.70 27.01
N VAL A 9 34.63 -11.55 26.20
CA VAL A 9 33.77 -10.36 26.16
C VAL A 9 32.68 -10.51 27.23
N GLY A 10 32.46 -9.43 27.99
CA GLY A 10 31.69 -9.42 29.23
C GLY A 10 30.20 -9.68 29.08
N ARG A 11 29.59 -10.17 30.18
CA ARG A 11 28.14 -10.29 30.38
C ARG A 11 27.51 -8.90 30.34
N PHE A 12 26.51 -8.70 29.48
CA PHE A 12 25.61 -7.56 29.52
C PHE A 12 24.68 -7.70 30.74
N ASP A 13 24.90 -6.86 31.75
CA ASP A 13 24.02 -6.72 32.91
C ASP A 13 23.15 -5.47 32.69
N MET A 14 21.94 -5.66 32.14
CA MET A 14 20.97 -4.56 32.03
C MET A 14 20.45 -4.21 33.42
N LYS A 15 20.78 -3.03 33.93
CA LYS A 15 20.27 -2.51 35.20
C LYS A 15 18.73 -2.43 35.14
N LYS A 16 18.04 -2.97 36.17
CA LYS A 16 16.58 -2.88 36.41
C LYS A 16 15.96 -1.47 36.25
N ARG A 17 16.78 -0.42 36.22
CA ARG A 17 16.36 0.98 36.00
C ARG A 17 15.93 1.22 34.54
N ASP A 18 16.54 0.56 33.56
CA ASP A 18 16.22 0.74 32.13
C ASP A 18 14.87 0.12 31.75
N ILE A 19 14.52 -1.02 32.34
CA ILE A 19 13.22 -1.68 32.12
C ILE A 19 12.08 -0.79 32.65
N ARG A 20 12.28 -0.09 33.76
CA ARG A 20 11.26 0.80 34.34
C ARG A 20 11.07 2.07 33.49
N THR A 21 12.11 2.56 32.83
CA THR A 21 12.05 3.68 31.86
C THR A 21 11.35 3.26 30.57
N ILE A 22 11.63 2.06 30.07
CA ILE A 22 10.94 1.45 28.92
C ILE A 22 9.46 1.23 29.25
N PHE A 23 9.13 0.72 30.46
CA PHE A 23 7.75 0.60 30.92
C PHE A 23 7.05 1.94 31.03
N LYS A 24 7.74 3.01 31.44
CA LYS A 24 7.18 4.37 31.49
C LYS A 24 6.92 4.94 30.09
N HIS A 25 7.78 4.65 29.11
CA HIS A 25 7.53 4.98 27.70
C HIS A 25 6.38 4.16 27.10
N ILE A 26 6.21 2.90 27.51
CA ILE A 26 5.08 2.05 27.08
C ILE A 26 3.77 2.49 27.75
N VAL A 27 3.79 2.94 29.01
CA VAL A 27 2.60 3.48 29.69
C VAL A 27 2.20 4.86 29.13
N ASN A 28 3.16 5.68 28.68
CA ASN A 28 2.88 6.86 27.85
C ASN A 28 2.30 6.53 26.45
N ASN A 29 2.25 5.25 26.04
CA ASN A 29 1.62 4.89 24.77
C ASN A 29 0.09 5.00 24.78
N SER A 30 -0.57 5.10 25.94
CA SER A 30 -2.02 5.34 25.96
C SER A 30 -2.37 6.75 25.48
N GLU A 31 -1.57 7.76 25.85
CA GLU A 31 -1.75 9.15 25.40
C GLU A 31 -1.34 9.35 23.94
N THR A 32 -0.29 8.68 23.47
CA THR A 32 0.09 8.74 22.04
C THR A 32 -0.85 7.94 21.15
N PHE A 33 -1.42 6.84 21.63
CA PHE A 33 -2.45 6.09 20.91
C PHE A 33 -3.80 6.83 20.90
N SER A 34 -4.19 7.47 22.00
CA SER A 34 -5.38 8.33 22.02
C SER A 34 -5.19 9.54 21.12
N ALA A 35 -4.02 10.18 21.13
CA ALA A 35 -3.69 11.26 20.20
C ALA A 35 -3.71 10.79 18.73
N TYR A 36 -3.23 9.57 18.44
CA TYR A 36 -3.35 8.97 17.10
C TYR A 36 -4.81 8.73 16.71
N LEU A 37 -5.64 8.22 17.62
CA LEU A 37 -7.07 7.98 17.38
C LEU A 37 -7.82 9.29 17.11
N GLU A 38 -7.56 10.34 17.88
CA GLU A 38 -8.11 11.67 17.66
C GLU A 38 -7.68 12.25 16.31
N LEU A 39 -6.40 12.14 15.98
CA LEU A 39 -5.85 12.64 14.71
C LEU A 39 -6.43 11.86 13.52
N LYS A 40 -6.58 10.54 13.66
CA LYS A 40 -7.27 9.68 12.68
C LYS A 40 -8.74 10.08 12.53
N GLN A 41 -9.43 10.37 13.63
CA GLN A 41 -10.83 10.79 13.62
C GLN A 41 -11.00 12.15 12.94
N LYS A 42 -10.12 13.12 13.21
CA LYS A 42 -10.09 14.44 12.55
C LYS A 42 -9.88 14.36 11.04
N VAL A 43 -9.03 13.44 10.58
CA VAL A 43 -8.83 13.18 9.15
C VAL A 43 -10.08 12.52 8.55
N GLN A 44 -10.70 11.56 9.24
CA GLN A 44 -11.90 10.86 8.76
C GLN A 44 -13.17 11.72 8.76
N SER A 45 -13.30 12.66 9.69
CA SER A 45 -14.44 13.58 9.78
C SER A 45 -14.37 14.73 8.77
N LEU A 46 -13.27 14.86 8.02
CA LEU A 46 -12.99 15.96 7.10
C LEU A 46 -13.00 17.34 7.78
N GLU A 47 -12.75 17.38 9.08
CA GLU A 47 -12.78 18.61 9.88
C GLU A 47 -11.69 19.59 9.43
N VAL A 48 -10.48 19.07 9.19
CA VAL A 48 -9.29 19.84 8.77
C VAL A 48 -9.21 20.01 7.24
N LEU A 49 -10.12 19.41 6.47
CA LEU A 49 -10.14 19.59 5.02
C LEU A 49 -10.71 20.97 4.70
N LYS A 50 -9.93 21.80 4.01
CA LYS A 50 -10.43 23.02 3.33
C LYS A 50 -10.41 22.78 1.82
N ILE A 51 -11.40 23.33 1.12
CA ILE A 51 -11.60 23.20 -0.32
C ILE A 51 -10.58 24.07 -1.07
N GLN A 52 -10.28 25.27 -0.58
CA GLN A 52 -9.27 26.14 -1.19
C GLN A 52 -7.85 25.60 -0.99
N GLU A 53 -7.46 25.31 0.26
CA GLU A 53 -6.10 24.87 0.63
C GLU A 53 -6.09 23.58 1.46
N ASN A 54 -5.67 22.46 0.87
CA ASN A 54 -5.68 21.13 1.50
C ASN A 54 -4.34 20.72 2.15
N SER A 55 -3.35 21.62 2.20
CA SER A 55 -1.97 21.31 2.60
C SER A 55 -1.85 20.74 4.02
N GLU A 56 -2.70 21.18 4.94
CA GLU A 56 -2.76 20.71 6.33
C GLU A 56 -3.39 19.31 6.44
N HIS A 57 -4.50 19.08 5.72
CA HIS A 57 -5.15 17.78 5.66
C HIS A 57 -4.23 16.71 5.06
N ASP A 58 -3.45 17.06 4.04
CA ASP A 58 -2.45 16.17 3.44
C ASP A 58 -1.35 15.80 4.44
N LYS A 59 -0.80 16.78 5.18
CA LYS A 59 0.21 16.55 6.22
C LYS A 59 -0.31 15.59 7.30
N LEU A 60 -1.51 15.82 7.82
CA LEU A 60 -2.11 14.97 8.85
C LEU A 60 -2.39 13.56 8.34
N THR A 61 -2.88 13.43 7.10
CA THR A 61 -3.10 12.13 6.45
C THR A 61 -1.79 11.35 6.31
N HIS A 62 -0.69 12.01 5.92
CA HIS A 62 0.63 11.40 5.86
C HIS A 62 1.11 10.92 7.24
N MET A 63 0.85 11.67 8.33
CA MET A 63 1.20 11.25 9.69
C MET A 63 0.42 10.02 10.14
N VAL A 64 -0.92 9.99 9.93
CA VAL A 64 -1.77 8.83 10.25
C VAL A 64 -1.30 7.58 9.52
N ASN A 65 -0.99 7.74 8.24
CA ASN A 65 -0.51 6.66 7.39
C ASN A 65 0.87 6.16 7.84
N SER A 66 1.80 7.06 8.17
CA SER A 66 3.13 6.71 8.69
C SER A 66 3.08 5.88 9.97
N ALA A 67 2.19 6.22 10.90
CA ALA A 67 1.99 5.46 12.14
C ALA A 67 1.43 4.05 11.87
N ARG A 68 0.52 3.89 10.90
CA ARG A 68 0.05 2.56 10.46
C ARG A 68 1.20 1.71 9.92
N TYR A 69 2.12 2.30 9.19
CA TYR A 69 3.25 1.56 8.60
C TYR A 69 4.27 1.07 9.65
N LEU A 70 4.49 1.83 10.73
CA LEU A 70 5.31 1.38 11.86
C LEU A 70 4.71 0.16 12.58
N PHE A 71 3.39 0.09 12.68
CA PHE A 71 2.71 -1.10 13.22
C PHE A 71 2.87 -2.33 12.30
N CYS A 72 2.82 -2.12 10.99
CA CYS A 72 3.05 -3.18 10.00
C CYS A 72 4.48 -3.74 10.05
N LEU A 73 5.46 -2.92 10.44
CA LEU A 73 6.86 -3.30 10.65
C LEU A 73 7.03 -4.42 11.70
N PHE A 74 6.24 -4.35 12.77
CA PHE A 74 6.24 -5.35 13.84
C PHE A 74 5.64 -6.69 13.37
N ILE A 75 4.54 -6.62 12.61
CA ILE A 75 3.91 -7.79 11.99
C ILE A 75 4.85 -8.42 10.95
N PHE A 76 5.52 -7.60 10.14
CA PHE A 76 6.48 -8.07 9.14
C PHE A 76 7.65 -8.82 9.77
N GLY A 77 8.25 -8.27 10.83
CA GLY A 77 9.32 -8.95 11.58
C GLY A 77 8.87 -10.28 12.18
N PHE A 78 7.63 -10.34 12.69
CA PHE A 78 7.05 -11.58 13.21
C PHE A 78 6.85 -12.63 12.11
N ILE A 79 6.37 -12.24 10.94
CA ILE A 79 6.11 -13.17 9.83
C ILE A 79 7.41 -13.68 9.20
N LEU A 80 8.42 -12.82 9.00
CA LEU A 80 9.76 -13.23 8.58
C LEU A 80 10.36 -14.24 9.57
N SER A 81 10.12 -14.06 10.88
CA SER A 81 10.59 -15.00 11.89
C SER A 81 9.96 -16.39 11.73
N LEU A 82 8.69 -16.48 11.34
CA LEU A 82 8.01 -17.74 11.02
C LEU A 82 8.58 -18.40 9.74
N PHE A 83 9.02 -17.61 8.76
CA PHE A 83 9.67 -18.10 7.54
C PHE A 83 11.08 -18.66 7.81
N TYR A 84 11.82 -18.04 8.73
CA TYR A 84 13.14 -18.52 9.17
C TYR A 84 13.06 -19.79 10.03
N PHE A 85 11.89 -20.13 10.59
CA PHE A 85 11.60 -21.46 11.12
C PHE A 85 11.38 -22.48 9.99
N LYS A 86 12.39 -22.62 9.15
CA LYS A 86 12.51 -23.66 8.13
C LYS A 86 12.64 -25.01 8.82
N ASN A 87 11.54 -25.79 8.89
CA ASN A 87 11.51 -27.26 8.93
C ASN A 87 10.07 -27.81 9.08
N ILE A 88 9.10 -27.33 8.28
CA ILE A 88 7.81 -28.04 8.19
C ILE A 88 7.91 -29.04 7.05
N SER A 89 8.19 -30.30 7.39
CA SER A 89 8.13 -31.41 6.44
C SER A 89 6.70 -31.54 5.90
N SER A 90 6.56 -31.61 4.57
CA SER A 90 5.27 -31.80 3.91
C SER A 90 4.55 -33.03 4.48
N PRO A 91 3.29 -32.91 4.95
CA PRO A 91 2.52 -34.06 5.40
C PRO A 91 2.35 -35.06 4.25
N ARG A 92 2.56 -36.35 4.51
CA ARG A 92 2.42 -37.41 3.49
C ARG A 92 0.97 -37.72 3.12
N GLU A 93 0.02 -37.33 3.97
CA GLU A 93 -1.38 -37.63 3.78
C GLU A 93 -2.14 -36.52 3.05
N PRO A 94 -3.05 -36.85 2.11
CA PRO A 94 -3.66 -35.90 1.19
C PRO A 94 -4.53 -34.84 1.88
N ILE A 95 -5.23 -35.18 2.96
CA ILE A 95 -6.04 -34.21 3.72
C ILE A 95 -5.15 -33.19 4.44
N TYR A 96 -4.08 -33.66 5.08
CA TYR A 96 -3.12 -32.78 5.74
C TYR A 96 -2.33 -31.93 4.73
N PHE A 97 -2.11 -32.44 3.52
CA PHE A 97 -1.52 -31.67 2.43
C PHE A 97 -2.41 -30.49 2.02
N VAL A 98 -3.72 -30.70 1.86
CA VAL A 98 -4.67 -29.61 1.52
C VAL A 98 -4.75 -28.56 2.63
N ILE A 99 -4.82 -28.98 3.89
CA ILE A 99 -4.84 -28.07 5.05
C ILE A 99 -3.53 -27.28 5.14
N TYR A 100 -2.40 -27.96 4.94
CA TYR A 100 -1.08 -27.32 4.89
C TYR A 100 -1.01 -26.28 3.75
N LEU A 101 -1.52 -26.61 2.57
CA LEU A 101 -1.54 -25.70 1.43
C LEU A 101 -2.37 -24.46 1.72
N ALA A 102 -3.58 -24.62 2.29
CA ALA A 102 -4.44 -23.52 2.67
C ALA A 102 -3.80 -22.62 3.75
N ALA A 103 -3.24 -23.21 4.80
CA ALA A 103 -2.54 -22.49 5.86
C ALA A 103 -1.32 -21.73 5.32
N TYR A 104 -0.56 -22.36 4.43
CA TYR A 104 0.58 -21.75 3.78
C TYR A 104 0.17 -20.60 2.83
N THR A 105 -0.93 -20.74 2.10
CA THR A 105 -1.50 -19.64 1.30
C THR A 105 -1.90 -18.46 2.17
N ILE A 106 -2.64 -18.69 3.26
CA ILE A 106 -3.02 -17.63 4.21
C ILE A 106 -1.78 -16.93 4.77
N PHE A 107 -0.78 -17.72 5.14
CA PHE A 107 0.49 -17.19 5.61
C PHE A 107 1.18 -16.30 4.56
N LEU A 108 1.28 -16.74 3.30
CA LEU A 108 1.83 -15.92 2.21
C LEU A 108 1.06 -14.61 2.00
N ILE A 109 -0.27 -14.61 2.11
CA ILE A 109 -1.09 -13.40 2.02
C ILE A 109 -0.66 -12.38 3.09
N LEU A 110 -0.56 -12.85 4.34
CA LEU A 110 -0.17 -12.02 5.47
C LEU A 110 1.26 -11.50 5.30
N THR A 111 2.19 -12.34 4.83
CA THR A 111 3.57 -11.95 4.54
C THR A 111 3.64 -10.87 3.48
N ALA A 112 2.94 -11.05 2.36
CA ALA A 112 2.96 -10.10 1.26
C ALA A 112 2.39 -8.74 1.67
N ILE A 113 1.28 -8.71 2.42
CA ILE A 113 0.71 -7.47 2.96
C ILE A 113 1.73 -6.76 3.86
N ALA A 114 2.41 -7.51 4.75
CA ALA A 114 3.40 -6.96 5.64
C ALA A 114 4.65 -6.43 4.89
N GLU A 115 5.14 -7.18 3.90
CA GLU A 115 6.25 -6.79 3.02
C GLU A 115 5.93 -5.51 2.24
N ILE A 116 4.76 -5.45 1.61
CA ILE A 116 4.31 -4.27 0.85
C ILE A 116 4.28 -3.06 1.77
N ASN A 117 3.67 -3.18 2.95
CA ASN A 117 3.60 -2.07 3.89
C ASN A 117 4.99 -1.63 4.37
N PHE A 118 5.90 -2.59 4.58
CA PHE A 118 7.29 -2.30 4.98
C PHE A 118 8.09 -1.61 3.87
N VAL A 119 8.03 -2.12 2.64
CA VAL A 119 8.73 -1.53 1.50
C VAL A 119 8.23 -0.12 1.24
N VAL A 120 6.92 0.10 1.29
CA VAL A 120 6.36 1.45 1.12
C VAL A 120 6.77 2.38 2.25
N PHE A 121 6.84 1.89 3.49
CA PHE A 121 7.39 2.66 4.62
C PHE A 121 8.81 3.13 4.33
N LEU A 122 9.71 2.21 3.97
CA LEU A 122 11.10 2.54 3.66
C LEU A 122 11.21 3.55 2.51
N LEU A 123 10.46 3.32 1.43
CA LEU A 123 10.42 4.24 0.29
C LEU A 123 9.91 5.62 0.70
N SER A 124 8.88 5.70 1.55
CA SER A 124 8.37 6.98 2.05
C SER A 124 9.42 7.74 2.89
N LEU A 125 10.19 7.02 3.72
CA LEU A 125 11.27 7.60 4.51
C LEU A 125 12.36 8.15 3.59
N VAL A 126 12.79 7.37 2.60
CA VAL A 126 13.80 7.78 1.62
C VAL A 126 13.33 8.99 0.81
N ILE A 127 12.09 8.99 0.31
CA ILE A 127 11.53 10.13 -0.43
C ILE A 127 11.51 11.38 0.44
N ASN A 128 11.02 11.28 1.68
CA ASN A 128 10.97 12.42 2.59
C ASN A 128 12.37 12.95 2.92
N PHE A 129 13.35 12.06 3.12
CA PHE A 129 14.75 12.43 3.29
C PHE A 129 15.31 13.16 2.05
N LEU A 130 15.02 12.65 0.84
CA LEU A 130 15.44 13.26 -0.41
C LEU A 130 14.81 14.63 -0.63
N ILE A 131 13.52 14.80 -0.32
CA ILE A 131 12.81 16.08 -0.43
C ILE A 131 13.39 17.11 0.54
N ALA A 132 13.72 16.71 1.77
CA ALA A 132 14.35 17.59 2.75
C ALA A 132 15.72 18.12 2.26
N LYS A 133 16.44 17.34 1.44
CA LYS A 133 17.72 17.75 0.84
C LYS A 133 17.55 18.48 -0.50
N ILE A 134 16.56 18.09 -1.29
CA ILE A 134 16.32 18.57 -2.64
C ILE A 134 14.81 18.82 -2.80
N PRO A 135 14.33 20.02 -2.42
CA PRO A 135 12.89 20.35 -2.47
C PRO A 135 12.27 20.21 -3.86
N LYS A 136 13.07 20.31 -4.93
CA LYS A 136 12.64 20.07 -6.32
C LYS A 136 12.11 18.63 -6.55
N LEU A 137 12.44 17.67 -5.70
CA LEU A 137 11.94 16.29 -5.74
C LEU A 137 10.57 16.10 -5.09
N ALA A 138 9.89 17.16 -4.66
CA ALA A 138 8.56 17.08 -4.05
C ALA A 138 7.53 16.34 -4.92
N PHE A 139 7.72 16.29 -6.24
CA PHE A 139 6.86 15.50 -7.14
C PHE A 139 6.88 13.99 -6.84
N LEU A 140 7.92 13.45 -6.20
CA LEU A 140 8.02 12.02 -5.85
C LEU A 140 6.93 11.57 -4.86
N VAL A 141 6.39 12.47 -4.04
CA VAL A 141 5.25 12.18 -3.15
C VAL A 141 3.99 11.78 -3.95
N ARG A 142 3.91 12.21 -5.21
CA ARG A 142 2.81 11.91 -6.12
C ARG A 142 2.93 10.53 -6.78
N ILE A 143 4.00 9.77 -6.50
CA ILE A 143 4.13 8.41 -7.02
C ILE A 143 3.23 7.47 -6.20
N PRO A 144 2.37 6.65 -6.83
CA PRO A 144 1.56 5.63 -6.17
C PRO A 144 2.42 4.46 -5.69
N LEU A 145 3.28 4.68 -4.69
CA LEU A 145 4.21 3.66 -4.21
C LEU A 145 3.49 2.39 -3.77
N PHE A 146 2.33 2.51 -3.13
CA PHE A 146 1.54 1.35 -2.73
C PHE A 146 1.18 0.45 -3.91
N ILE A 147 0.63 1.05 -4.97
CA ILE A 147 0.19 0.29 -6.14
C ILE A 147 1.41 -0.28 -6.88
N LEU A 148 2.47 0.52 -7.04
CA LEU A 148 3.69 0.10 -7.74
C LEU A 148 4.39 -1.06 -7.02
N VAL A 149 4.51 -0.97 -5.69
CA VAL A 149 5.10 -2.03 -4.87
C VAL A 149 4.25 -3.30 -4.95
N ASN A 150 2.92 -3.21 -4.93
CA ASN A 150 2.06 -4.40 -5.14
C ASN A 150 2.30 -5.06 -6.51
N VAL A 151 2.36 -4.25 -7.58
CA VAL A 151 2.56 -4.72 -8.95
C VAL A 151 3.91 -5.42 -9.14
N ILE A 152 4.92 -5.13 -8.32
CA ILE A 152 6.27 -5.70 -8.41
C ILE A 152 6.46 -6.86 -7.42
N THR A 153 6.03 -6.70 -6.17
CA THR A 153 6.28 -7.65 -5.07
C THR A 153 5.59 -8.99 -5.30
N TYR A 154 4.31 -9.01 -5.67
CA TYR A 154 3.59 -10.27 -5.90
C TYR A 154 4.17 -11.11 -7.05
N PRO A 155 4.50 -10.54 -8.22
CA PRO A 155 5.20 -11.31 -9.27
C PRO A 155 6.54 -11.87 -8.79
N PHE A 156 7.29 -11.12 -7.96
CA PHE A 156 8.56 -11.60 -7.40
C PHE A 156 8.33 -12.77 -6.44
N LEU A 157 7.39 -12.63 -5.49
CA LEU A 157 7.02 -13.68 -4.56
C LEU A 157 6.49 -14.93 -5.26
N PHE A 158 5.64 -14.77 -6.27
CA PHE A 158 5.14 -15.87 -7.10
C PHE A 158 6.29 -16.60 -7.78
N THR A 159 7.18 -15.87 -8.45
CA THR A 159 8.35 -16.43 -9.14
C THR A 159 9.24 -17.19 -8.17
N HIS A 160 9.57 -16.57 -7.03
CA HIS A 160 10.39 -17.20 -6.00
C HIS A 160 9.73 -18.45 -5.41
N PHE A 161 8.42 -18.40 -5.16
CA PHE A 161 7.65 -19.54 -4.65
C PHE A 161 7.68 -20.71 -5.62
N ILE A 162 7.38 -20.48 -6.90
CA ILE A 162 7.39 -21.53 -7.91
C ILE A 162 8.78 -22.13 -8.06
N THR A 163 9.83 -21.29 -8.17
CA THR A 163 11.22 -21.78 -8.32
C THR A 163 11.69 -22.58 -7.11
N ASN A 164 11.32 -22.18 -5.89
CA ASN A 164 11.74 -22.91 -4.68
C ASN A 164 10.95 -24.20 -4.46
N MET A 165 9.64 -24.21 -4.75
CA MET A 165 8.77 -25.36 -4.52
C MET A 165 8.92 -26.43 -5.60
N LEU A 166 9.08 -26.02 -6.86
CA LEU A 166 9.32 -26.96 -7.97
C LEU A 166 10.81 -27.30 -8.11
N GLY A 167 11.70 -26.57 -7.43
CA GLY A 167 13.14 -26.79 -7.50
C GLY A 167 13.66 -26.74 -8.94
N LYS A 168 14.55 -27.67 -9.31
CA LYS A 168 15.05 -27.83 -10.69
C LYS A 168 14.07 -28.57 -11.62
N GLN A 169 12.94 -29.08 -11.12
CA GLN A 169 11.95 -29.71 -11.98
C GLN A 169 11.33 -28.64 -12.88
N LYS A 170 11.10 -28.99 -14.16
CA LYS A 170 10.58 -28.01 -15.10
C LYS A 170 9.15 -27.65 -14.71
N PRO A 171 8.78 -26.35 -14.68
CA PRO A 171 7.39 -25.92 -14.42
C PRO A 171 6.36 -26.56 -15.35
N THR A 172 6.80 -27.07 -16.51
CA THR A 172 5.99 -27.79 -17.50
C THR A 172 5.42 -29.10 -16.98
N ASP A 173 6.10 -29.77 -16.06
CA ASP A 173 5.75 -31.13 -15.64
C ASP A 173 4.58 -31.11 -14.64
N ASN A 174 4.36 -29.96 -13.98
CA ASN A 174 3.30 -29.70 -13.02
C ASN A 174 2.45 -28.49 -13.42
N PHE A 175 2.10 -28.39 -14.71
CA PHE A 175 1.39 -27.24 -15.28
C PHE A 175 0.10 -26.87 -14.53
N MET A 176 -0.71 -27.86 -14.13
CA MET A 176 -1.93 -27.64 -13.33
C MET A 176 -1.64 -26.97 -11.98
N PHE A 177 -0.57 -27.38 -11.30
CA PHE A 177 -0.14 -26.78 -10.04
C PHE A 177 0.30 -25.32 -10.23
N VAL A 178 1.04 -25.03 -11.31
CA VAL A 178 1.47 -23.67 -11.67
C VAL A 178 0.25 -22.77 -11.95
N ILE A 179 -0.75 -23.26 -12.69
CA ILE A 179 -1.98 -22.49 -12.95
C ILE A 179 -2.74 -22.22 -11.66
N ILE A 180 -2.98 -23.23 -10.84
CA ILE A 180 -3.72 -23.07 -9.57
C ILE A 180 -3.00 -22.04 -8.69
N THR A 181 -1.67 -22.15 -8.59
CA THR A 181 -0.86 -21.21 -7.83
C THR A 181 -0.95 -19.79 -8.41
N LEU A 182 -0.87 -19.65 -9.74
CA LEU A 182 -1.01 -18.35 -10.42
C LEU A 182 -2.34 -17.69 -10.09
N VAL A 183 -3.45 -18.44 -10.18
CA VAL A 183 -4.80 -17.94 -9.87
C VAL A 183 -4.89 -17.48 -8.41
N ILE A 184 -4.38 -18.28 -7.48
CA ILE A 184 -4.34 -17.93 -6.06
C ILE A 184 -3.58 -16.61 -5.85
N PHE A 185 -2.36 -16.49 -6.38
CA PHE A 185 -1.56 -15.28 -6.23
C PHE A 185 -2.22 -14.06 -6.89
N LEU A 186 -2.93 -14.23 -8.01
CA LEU A 186 -3.68 -13.14 -8.64
C LEU A 186 -4.84 -12.66 -7.78
N ILE A 187 -5.62 -13.58 -7.18
CA ILE A 187 -6.72 -13.24 -6.27
C ILE A 187 -6.19 -12.47 -5.05
N VAL A 188 -5.08 -12.93 -4.49
CA VAL A 188 -4.45 -12.30 -3.33
C VAL A 188 -3.95 -10.89 -3.66
N ALA A 189 -3.21 -10.75 -4.75
CA ALA A 189 -2.67 -9.47 -5.20
C ALA A 189 -3.78 -8.48 -5.56
N TRP A 190 -4.87 -8.96 -6.15
CA TRP A 190 -6.07 -8.17 -6.37
C TRP A 190 -6.71 -7.72 -5.06
N ALA A 191 -6.95 -8.64 -4.11
CA ALA A 191 -7.58 -8.32 -2.84
C ALA A 191 -6.76 -7.29 -2.03
N SER A 192 -5.44 -7.43 -1.97
CA SER A 192 -4.59 -6.44 -1.29
C SER A 192 -4.63 -5.09 -2.00
N SER A 193 -4.59 -5.07 -3.33
CA SER A 193 -4.68 -3.84 -4.11
C SER A 193 -6.04 -3.16 -3.94
N PHE A 194 -7.13 -3.92 -3.88
CA PHE A 194 -8.47 -3.41 -3.62
C PHE A 194 -8.56 -2.73 -2.25
N VAL A 195 -8.02 -3.36 -1.20
CA VAL A 195 -7.95 -2.75 0.14
C VAL A 195 -7.18 -1.43 0.10
N ILE A 196 -6.04 -1.40 -0.58
CA ILE A 196 -5.20 -0.20 -0.72
C ILE A 196 -5.97 0.92 -1.42
N VAL A 197 -6.55 0.64 -2.58
CA VAL A 197 -7.35 1.60 -3.36
C VAL A 197 -8.49 2.17 -2.53
N LYS A 198 -9.19 1.32 -1.78
CA LYS A 198 -10.29 1.75 -0.90
C LYS A 198 -9.84 2.62 0.28
N THR A 199 -8.63 2.39 0.79
CA THR A 199 -8.10 3.13 1.95
C THR A 199 -7.49 4.48 1.62
N GLN A 200 -7.19 4.76 0.35
CA GLN A 200 -6.58 6.03 -0.09
C GLN A 200 -7.64 7.13 -0.30
N SER A 201 -7.31 8.36 0.14
CA SER A 201 -8.16 9.54 -0.12
C SER A 201 -8.15 9.88 -1.62
N THR A 202 -9.27 10.35 -2.15
CA THR A 202 -9.44 10.59 -3.60
C THR A 202 -8.43 11.62 -4.13
N PHE A 203 -8.01 12.60 -3.33
CA PHE A 203 -6.99 13.60 -3.70
C PHE A 203 -5.61 13.00 -3.91
N GLN A 204 -5.19 12.14 -2.98
CA GLN A 204 -3.94 11.40 -3.11
C GLN A 204 -4.02 10.46 -4.31
N PHE A 205 -5.20 9.87 -4.52
CA PHE A 205 -5.45 8.89 -5.56
C PHE A 205 -5.47 9.46 -6.98
N GLU A 206 -6.10 10.61 -7.23
CA GLU A 206 -6.29 11.15 -8.60
C GLU A 206 -4.97 11.62 -9.21
N ASN A 207 -4.14 12.32 -8.44
CA ASN A 207 -2.81 12.77 -8.87
C ASN A 207 -1.86 11.57 -9.04
N GLN A 208 -1.97 10.57 -8.15
CA GLN A 208 -1.23 9.31 -8.23
C GLN A 208 -1.71 8.41 -9.37
N HIS A 209 -2.98 8.45 -9.75
CA HIS A 209 -3.59 7.61 -10.78
C HIS A 209 -3.09 8.00 -12.17
N ASN A 210 -2.98 9.28 -12.47
CA ASN A 210 -2.42 9.74 -13.74
C ASN A 210 -0.95 9.30 -13.89
N ALA A 211 -0.17 9.41 -12.80
CA ALA A 211 1.18 8.88 -12.76
C ALA A 211 1.21 7.34 -12.90
N PHE A 212 0.28 6.63 -12.25
CA PHE A 212 0.14 5.18 -12.37
C PHE A 212 -0.13 4.76 -13.81
N ILE A 213 -1.10 5.39 -14.49
CA ILE A 213 -1.44 5.08 -15.88
C ILE A 213 -0.21 5.25 -16.77
N LEU A 214 0.50 6.37 -16.63
CA LEU A 214 1.70 6.65 -17.42
C LEU A 214 2.77 5.58 -17.20
N ILE A 215 3.12 5.31 -15.94
CA ILE A 215 4.12 4.30 -15.57
C ILE A 215 3.69 2.92 -16.06
N ASN A 216 2.42 2.57 -15.88
CA ASN A 216 1.88 1.28 -16.27
C ASN A 216 1.90 1.10 -17.79
N ASN A 217 1.58 2.14 -18.57
CA ASN A 217 1.65 2.08 -20.03
C ASN A 217 3.09 1.88 -20.52
N ILE A 218 4.07 2.60 -19.94
CA ILE A 218 5.49 2.39 -20.25
C ILE A 218 5.91 0.95 -19.93
N LYS A 219 5.54 0.48 -18.74
CA LYS A 219 5.83 -0.89 -18.29
C LYS A 219 5.18 -1.92 -19.22
N ASP A 220 3.93 -1.72 -19.64
CA ASP A 220 3.21 -2.62 -20.55
C ASP A 220 3.92 -2.69 -21.91
N SER A 221 4.45 -1.58 -22.43
CA SER A 221 5.28 -1.58 -23.65
C SER A 221 6.57 -2.39 -23.48
N VAL A 222 7.24 -2.26 -22.33
CA VAL A 222 8.44 -3.06 -22.02
C VAL A 222 8.10 -4.54 -21.89
N VAL A 223 7.01 -4.88 -21.19
CA VAL A 223 6.55 -6.27 -21.03
C VAL A 223 6.20 -6.87 -22.39
N LEU A 224 5.52 -6.14 -23.27
CA LEU A 224 5.19 -6.60 -24.62
C LEU A 224 6.46 -6.89 -25.45
N PHE A 225 7.43 -5.97 -25.42
CA PHE A 225 8.73 -6.16 -26.08
C PHE A 225 9.47 -7.40 -25.54
N LEU A 226 9.56 -7.55 -24.23
CA LEU A 226 10.20 -8.70 -23.58
C LEU A 226 9.43 -10.01 -23.83
N THR A 227 8.11 -9.95 -23.99
CA THR A 227 7.28 -11.11 -24.33
C THR A 227 7.60 -11.62 -25.74
N GLY A 228 7.93 -10.73 -26.69
CA GLY A 228 8.47 -11.14 -28.00
C GLY A 228 9.78 -11.93 -27.91
N MET A 229 10.55 -11.73 -26.84
CA MET A 229 11.79 -12.46 -26.55
C MET A 229 11.60 -13.58 -25.51
N MET A 230 10.36 -13.91 -25.15
CA MET A 230 10.05 -14.81 -24.03
C MET A 230 10.69 -16.19 -24.19
N PHE A 231 10.89 -16.70 -25.42
CA PHE A 231 11.54 -17.98 -25.65
C PHE A 231 13.01 -18.02 -25.21
N PHE A 232 13.70 -16.88 -25.20
CA PHE A 232 15.13 -16.78 -24.84
C PHE A 232 15.38 -16.46 -23.37
N LEU A 233 14.34 -16.09 -22.62
CA LEU A 233 14.46 -15.71 -21.22
C LEU A 233 14.52 -16.94 -20.30
N PRO A 234 15.31 -16.89 -19.21
CA PRO A 234 15.27 -17.90 -18.16
C PRO A 234 13.86 -18.04 -17.56
N ASN A 235 13.52 -19.24 -17.08
CA ASN A 235 12.19 -19.58 -16.54
C ASN A 235 11.66 -18.55 -15.53
N GLU A 236 12.52 -18.07 -14.65
CA GLU A 236 12.19 -17.11 -13.59
C GLU A 236 11.66 -15.80 -14.18
N TYR A 237 12.38 -15.22 -15.14
CA TYR A 237 11.94 -14.00 -15.81
C TYR A 237 10.66 -14.20 -16.61
N ARG A 238 10.46 -15.39 -17.21
CA ARG A 238 9.22 -15.70 -17.92
C ARG A 238 8.02 -15.70 -16.97
N MET A 239 8.15 -16.39 -15.83
CA MET A 239 7.09 -16.43 -14.81
C MET A 239 6.78 -15.05 -14.24
N PHE A 240 7.82 -14.26 -13.96
CA PHE A 240 7.69 -12.89 -13.49
C PHE A 240 6.94 -12.01 -14.50
N LEU A 241 7.33 -12.04 -15.78
CA LEU A 241 6.69 -11.27 -16.85
C LEU A 241 5.25 -11.71 -17.10
N THR A 242 4.98 -13.02 -17.11
CA THR A 242 3.61 -13.57 -17.22
C THR A 242 2.74 -13.04 -16.09
N PHE A 243 3.22 -13.09 -14.85
CA PHE A 243 2.45 -12.63 -13.70
C PHE A 243 2.18 -11.12 -13.77
N ILE A 244 3.21 -10.30 -14.07
CA ILE A 244 3.05 -8.85 -14.26
C ILE A 244 1.99 -8.55 -15.33
N GLY A 245 2.02 -9.29 -16.45
CA GLY A 245 1.07 -9.13 -17.55
C GLY A 245 -0.39 -9.32 -17.12
N PHE A 246 -0.66 -10.23 -16.18
CA PHE A 246 -2.02 -10.47 -15.67
C PHE A 246 -2.43 -9.51 -14.56
N ILE A 247 -1.57 -9.24 -13.58
CA ILE A 247 -1.96 -8.46 -12.39
C ILE A 247 -2.21 -6.99 -12.71
N SER A 248 -1.46 -6.44 -13.65
CA SER A 248 -1.51 -5.02 -14.00
C SER A 248 -2.86 -4.56 -14.56
N PRO A 249 -3.45 -5.22 -15.57
CA PRO A 249 -4.79 -4.86 -16.05
C PRO A 249 -5.87 -5.05 -14.98
N ILE A 250 -5.76 -6.08 -14.13
CA ILE A 250 -6.70 -6.31 -13.02
C ILE A 250 -6.70 -5.12 -12.03
N ILE A 251 -5.51 -4.65 -11.65
CA ILE A 251 -5.36 -3.48 -10.77
C ILE A 251 -5.90 -2.22 -11.45
N LYS A 252 -5.59 -2.00 -12.73
CA LYS A 252 -6.11 -0.86 -13.50
C LYS A 252 -7.63 -0.82 -13.54
N LEU A 253 -8.27 -1.96 -13.80
CA LEU A 253 -9.74 -2.07 -13.78
C LEU A 253 -10.32 -1.76 -12.40
N THR A 254 -9.69 -2.28 -11.35
CA THR A 254 -10.11 -2.05 -9.96
C THR A 254 -10.07 -0.56 -9.60
N ILE A 255 -8.97 0.11 -9.97
CA ILE A 255 -8.80 1.54 -9.77
C ILE A 255 -9.89 2.32 -10.52
N ASN A 256 -10.06 2.07 -11.82
CA ASN A 256 -11.04 2.79 -12.64
C ASN A 256 -12.47 2.62 -12.12
N HIS A 257 -12.81 1.41 -11.65
CA HIS A 257 -14.11 1.14 -11.06
C HIS A 257 -14.35 1.99 -9.80
N GLU A 258 -13.37 2.02 -8.90
CA GLU A 258 -13.49 2.80 -7.66
C GLU A 258 -13.59 4.32 -7.94
N ILE A 259 -12.80 4.85 -8.88
CA ILE A 259 -12.89 6.28 -9.28
C ILE A 259 -14.30 6.58 -9.77
N LYS A 260 -14.84 5.73 -10.65
CA LYS A 260 -16.17 5.93 -11.20
C LYS A 260 -17.24 5.93 -10.10
N ASN A 261 -17.14 5.00 -9.15
CA ASN A 261 -18.09 4.94 -8.03
C ASN A 261 -18.05 6.23 -7.20
N ARG A 262 -16.85 6.69 -6.81
CA ARG A 262 -16.70 7.93 -6.03
C ARG A 262 -17.15 9.17 -6.78
N GLN A 263 -16.87 9.25 -8.08
CA GLN A 263 -17.32 10.35 -8.93
C GLN A 263 -18.85 10.37 -9.09
N ASN A 264 -19.50 9.22 -9.17
CA ASN A 264 -20.96 9.15 -9.19
C ASN A 264 -21.55 9.67 -7.88
N GLU A 265 -21.00 9.25 -6.73
CA GLU A 265 -21.42 9.75 -5.42
C GLU A 265 -21.19 11.27 -5.28
N ALA A 266 -20.06 11.78 -5.77
CA ALA A 266 -19.77 13.22 -5.78
C ALA A 266 -20.75 13.99 -6.67
N GLU A 267 -21.12 13.45 -7.84
CA GLU A 267 -22.13 14.06 -8.71
C GLU A 267 -23.49 14.12 -8.04
N GLU A 268 -23.91 13.06 -7.35
CA GLU A 268 -25.18 13.05 -6.63
C GLU A 268 -25.24 14.15 -5.57
N ILE A 269 -24.19 14.29 -4.75
CA ILE A 269 -24.10 15.35 -3.74
C ILE A 269 -24.09 16.73 -4.40
N PHE A 270 -23.30 16.92 -5.46
CA PHE A 270 -23.24 18.18 -6.19
C PHE A 270 -24.62 18.62 -6.69
N GLN A 271 -25.38 17.69 -7.29
CA GLN A 271 -26.72 17.98 -7.83
C GLN A 271 -27.75 18.22 -6.73
N GLN A 272 -27.63 17.56 -5.58
CA GLN A 272 -28.49 17.81 -4.41
C GLN A 272 -28.25 19.21 -3.85
N GLU A 273 -27.00 19.58 -3.61
CA GLU A 273 -26.64 20.89 -3.05
C GLU A 273 -26.93 22.04 -4.03
N LEU A 274 -26.88 21.78 -5.35
CA LEU A 274 -27.18 22.80 -6.35
C LEU A 274 -28.65 23.24 -6.28
N LYS A 275 -29.54 22.28 -6.00
CA LYS A 275 -30.99 22.49 -5.86
C LYS A 275 -31.39 23.03 -4.50
N SER A 276 -30.58 22.84 -3.46
CA SER A 276 -30.85 23.36 -2.11
C SER A 276 -30.76 24.89 -2.11
N ASP A 277 -31.69 25.61 -1.49
CA ASP A 277 -31.64 27.08 -1.42
C ASP A 277 -30.36 27.58 -0.73
N VAL A 278 -29.94 26.90 0.34
CA VAL A 278 -28.71 27.19 1.09
C VAL A 278 -27.80 25.95 1.06
N PRO A 279 -26.68 26.00 0.32
CA PRO A 279 -25.74 24.88 0.28
C PRO A 279 -25.07 24.63 1.62
N ASN A 280 -24.91 23.35 1.99
CA ASN A 280 -24.22 22.94 3.19
C ASN A 280 -22.73 22.73 2.93
N TYR A 281 -21.88 23.58 3.51
CA TYR A 281 -20.43 23.48 3.38
C TYR A 281 -19.86 22.09 3.74
N LYS A 282 -20.46 21.36 4.70
CA LYS A 282 -20.03 20.00 5.04
C LYS A 282 -20.25 19.01 3.89
N GLU A 283 -21.36 19.12 3.17
CA GLU A 283 -21.63 18.28 2.00
C GLU A 283 -20.79 18.73 0.79
N LEU A 284 -20.52 20.03 0.64
CA LEU A 284 -19.55 20.52 -0.36
C LEU A 284 -18.15 19.95 -0.10
N LYS A 285 -17.71 19.88 1.17
CA LYS A 285 -16.45 19.22 1.55
C LYS A 285 -16.45 17.73 1.22
N ARG A 286 -17.56 17.04 1.45
CA ARG A 286 -17.72 15.63 1.09
C ARG A 286 -17.70 15.43 -0.42
N CYS A 287 -18.36 16.30 -1.17
CA CYS A 287 -18.35 16.33 -2.64
C CYS A 287 -16.92 16.52 -3.17
N TYR A 288 -16.17 17.49 -2.64
CA TYR A 288 -14.74 17.66 -2.94
C TYR A 288 -13.96 16.39 -2.58
N HIS A 289 -14.14 15.84 -1.38
CA HIS A 289 -13.44 14.64 -0.91
C HIS A 289 -13.64 13.40 -1.79
N LEU A 290 -14.85 13.21 -2.31
CA LEU A 290 -15.19 12.08 -3.18
C LEU A 290 -14.83 12.35 -4.65
N GLY A 291 -14.97 13.59 -5.10
CA GLY A 291 -14.85 13.96 -6.50
C GLY A 291 -13.46 14.42 -6.94
N GLY A 292 -12.57 14.77 -6.01
CA GLY A 292 -11.22 15.20 -6.32
C GLY A 292 -11.14 16.62 -6.91
N GLU A 293 -10.06 16.90 -7.63
CA GLU A 293 -9.80 18.23 -8.21
C GLU A 293 -10.85 18.62 -9.26
N LYS A 294 -11.37 17.63 -10.00
CA LYS A 294 -12.49 17.84 -10.94
C LYS A 294 -13.70 18.50 -10.26
N TYR A 295 -14.05 18.08 -9.05
CA TYR A 295 -15.19 18.65 -8.32
C TYR A 295 -14.81 19.91 -7.55
N LYS A 296 -13.54 20.08 -7.17
CA LYS A 296 -13.05 21.37 -6.67
C LYS A 296 -13.32 22.49 -7.67
N GLU A 297 -12.93 22.29 -8.92
CA GLU A 297 -13.15 23.27 -9.99
C GLU A 297 -14.64 23.53 -10.21
N LYS A 298 -15.46 22.47 -10.28
CA LYS A 298 -16.92 22.62 -10.40
C LYS A 298 -17.54 23.42 -9.26
N LEU A 299 -17.10 23.18 -8.02
CA LEU A 299 -17.59 23.87 -6.82
C LEU A 299 -17.17 25.35 -6.83
N LEU A 300 -15.92 25.65 -7.15
CA LEU A 300 -15.39 27.01 -7.14
C LEU A 300 -15.92 27.88 -8.30
N ASN A 301 -16.25 27.27 -9.44
CA ASN A 301 -16.82 27.95 -10.60
C ASN A 301 -18.32 28.21 -10.47
N ASN A 302 -18.99 27.59 -9.49
CA ASN A 302 -20.38 27.87 -9.19
C ASN A 302 -20.46 29.00 -8.15
N GLU A 303 -21.05 30.13 -8.52
CA GLU A 303 -21.11 31.34 -7.69
C GLU A 303 -21.71 31.07 -6.31
N LYS A 304 -22.85 30.37 -6.26
CA LYS A 304 -23.57 30.02 -5.02
C LYS A 304 -22.71 29.19 -4.06
N PHE A 305 -21.98 28.20 -4.58
CA PHE A 305 -21.08 27.40 -3.74
C PHE A 305 -19.82 28.17 -3.36
N SER A 306 -19.27 28.95 -4.29
CA SER A 306 -18.07 29.77 -4.07
C SER A 306 -18.27 30.79 -2.95
N GLU A 307 -19.45 31.41 -2.86
CA GLU A 307 -19.83 32.32 -1.78
C GLU A 307 -19.84 31.62 -0.41
N VAL A 308 -20.50 30.47 -0.30
CA VAL A 308 -20.53 29.67 0.94
C VAL A 308 -19.13 29.25 1.37
N ILE A 309 -18.30 28.82 0.42
CA ILE A 309 -16.91 28.42 0.69
C ILE A 309 -16.09 29.60 1.20
N LYS A 310 -16.17 30.76 0.55
CA LYS A 310 -15.44 31.97 0.96
C LYS A 310 -15.92 32.50 2.31
N ALA A 311 -17.21 32.44 2.59
CA ALA A 311 -17.76 32.88 3.88
C ALA A 311 -17.25 32.03 5.05
N VAL A 312 -16.94 30.75 4.82
CA VAL A 312 -16.47 29.83 5.88
C VAL A 312 -14.94 29.71 5.92
N GLU A 313 -14.25 29.78 4.78
CA GLU A 313 -12.79 29.60 4.69
C GLU A 313 -11.99 30.92 4.61
N GLY A 314 -12.64 32.03 4.28
CA GLY A 314 -12.03 33.36 4.11
C GLY A 314 -12.04 34.24 5.37
N GLU A 315 -12.45 33.69 6.51
CA GLU A 315 -12.19 34.21 7.86
C GLU A 315 -10.94 33.53 8.47
#